data_AF-A0A838QZX2-F1
#
_entry.id   AF-A0A838QZX2-F1
#
_cell.length_a   1.000
_cell.length_b   1.000
_cell.length_c   1.000
_cell.angle_alpha   90.00
_cell.angle_beta   90.00
_cell.angle_gamma   90.00
#
_symmetry.space_group_name_H-M   'P 1'
#
loop_
_entity.id
_entity.type
_entity.pdbx_description
1 polymer ?
#
loop_
_entity_poly.entity_id
_entity_poly.type
_entity_poly.pdbx_seq_one_letter_code
_entity_poly.pdbx_strand_id
1 'polypeptide(L)'
;MKVNRCLERVARLVMAMVLGVGLTTSAGAQTILVDFGSDNSFRGVSVPVPDVNGNYWNSLTPGPFFPNLIDIDNIVTTIAIGFDTPVGTDSFNGPAGATSFPDPTPAEIAATDIDAAALGNLGVKEAAIDFAASPGGANNNTRFQIQGLNPSKTYTLTLFGSHKFSDNDTTVYSVFTDNTYTTLVDSASLNVQTPGMPWLHNRDTVATISNLAPQASNILYVQFVGSQGNLGYLNSFQLTAVPEPAALFLMAGCLGMVAVVRRRS
;
A
#
# COMPACT_ATOMS: atom_id res chain seq x y z
N MET A 1 -28.51 -29.26 66.36
CA MET A 1 -27.22 -30.00 66.41
C MET A 1 -27.17 -30.91 65.20
N LYS A 2 -26.42 -30.48 64.17
CA LYS A 2 -25.09 -31.01 63.77
C LYS A 2 -25.18 -32.48 63.28
N VAL A 3 -25.16 -32.70 61.94
CA VAL A 3 -23.96 -32.96 61.08
C VAL A 3 -23.73 -34.49 61.03
N ASN A 4 -23.48 -35.19 59.92
CA ASN A 4 -23.22 -34.90 58.51
C ASN A 4 -23.51 -36.19 57.72
N ARG A 5 -24.03 -36.10 56.49
CA ARG A 5 -24.02 -37.22 55.54
C ARG A 5 -22.69 -37.20 54.80
N CYS A 6 -21.90 -38.24 55.02
CA CYS A 6 -20.63 -38.51 54.37
C CYS A 6 -20.90 -39.01 52.94
N LEU A 7 -20.37 -38.26 51.98
CA LEU A 7 -19.59 -38.74 50.84
C LEU A 7 -20.12 -39.90 49.96
N GLU A 8 -20.18 -39.58 48.67
CA GLU A 8 -19.80 -40.40 47.51
C GLU A 8 -20.89 -40.80 46.50
N ARG A 9 -20.77 -40.16 45.31
CA ARG A 9 -20.82 -40.77 43.96
C ARG A 9 -22.23 -41.21 43.49
N VAL A 10 -22.79 -40.81 42.34
CA VAL A 10 -22.24 -40.67 40.98
C VAL A 10 -23.23 -39.84 40.14
N ALA A 11 -22.68 -38.92 39.34
CA ALA A 11 -23.15 -38.38 38.06
C ALA A 11 -24.61 -37.92 37.89
N ARG A 12 -24.78 -36.61 37.71
CA ARG A 12 -25.46 -36.02 36.54
C ARG A 12 -25.35 -34.50 36.64
N LEU A 13 -24.26 -33.94 36.12
CA LEU A 13 -24.28 -32.56 35.65
C LEU A 13 -23.74 -32.56 34.22
N VAL A 14 -24.66 -32.39 33.28
CA VAL A 14 -24.38 -32.12 31.88
C VAL A 14 -23.72 -30.74 31.84
N MET A 15 -22.39 -30.73 31.76
CA MET A 15 -21.62 -29.53 31.51
C MET A 15 -21.62 -29.33 30.00
N ALA A 16 -22.41 -28.37 29.53
CA ALA A 16 -22.35 -27.90 28.15
C ALA A 16 -20.95 -27.33 27.88
N MET A 17 -20.08 -28.10 27.22
CA MET A 17 -18.95 -27.56 26.49
C MET A 17 -19.51 -26.81 25.29
N VAL A 18 -19.75 -25.51 25.46
CA VAL A 18 -19.79 -24.61 24.32
C VAL A 18 -18.36 -24.57 23.79
N LEU A 19 -18.08 -25.34 22.73
CA LEU A 19 -16.97 -25.07 21.84
C LEU A 19 -17.21 -23.68 21.26
N GLY A 20 -16.73 -22.66 21.94
CA GLY A 20 -16.42 -21.39 21.29
C GLY A 20 -15.24 -21.66 20.37
N VAL A 21 -15.53 -22.08 19.14
CA VAL A 21 -14.59 -21.91 18.04
C VAL A 21 -14.44 -20.40 17.92
N GLY A 22 -13.45 -19.87 18.64
CA GLY A 22 -12.99 -18.52 18.41
C GLY A 22 -12.58 -18.48 16.95
N LEU A 23 -13.38 -17.82 16.12
CA LEU A 23 -12.93 -17.27 14.87
C LEU A 23 -11.83 -16.27 15.25
N THR A 24 -10.61 -16.77 15.39
CA THR A 24 -9.44 -15.94 15.22
C THR A 24 -9.44 -15.60 13.74
N THR A 25 -10.19 -14.57 13.35
CA THR A 25 -9.82 -13.83 12.16
C THR A 25 -8.41 -13.35 12.47
N SER A 26 -7.41 -14.02 11.89
CA SER A 26 -6.14 -13.38 11.63
C SER A 26 -6.53 -12.07 10.95
N ALA A 27 -6.44 -10.95 11.67
CA ALA A 27 -6.57 -9.65 11.06
C ALA A 27 -5.31 -9.48 10.22
N GLY A 28 -5.27 -10.17 9.08
CA GLY A 28 -4.24 -9.96 8.07
C GLY A 28 -4.24 -8.47 7.73
N ALA A 29 -3.06 -7.89 7.66
CA ALA A 29 -2.91 -6.51 7.24
C ALA A 29 -3.45 -6.39 5.81
N GLN A 30 -4.55 -5.66 5.62
CA GLN A 30 -5.10 -5.40 4.29
C GLN A 30 -4.02 -4.71 3.46
N THR A 31 -3.70 -5.29 2.31
CA THR A 31 -2.63 -4.80 1.44
C THR A 31 -3.20 -4.47 0.08
N ILE A 32 -2.96 -3.26 -0.41
CA ILE A 32 -3.40 -2.82 -1.73
C ILE A 32 -2.16 -2.55 -2.56
N LEU A 33 -2.09 -3.14 -3.74
CA LEU A 33 -1.05 -2.90 -4.73
C LEU A 33 -1.63 -2.02 -5.84
N VAL A 34 -0.91 -0.95 -6.18
CA VAL A 34 -1.30 0.00 -7.20
C VAL A 34 -0.16 0.16 -8.18
N ASP A 35 -0.52 0.01 -9.44
CA ASP A 35 0.31 0.25 -10.60
C ASP A 35 -0.17 1.54 -11.28
N PHE A 36 0.74 2.49 -11.51
CA PHE A 36 0.42 3.77 -12.15
C PHE A 36 0.53 3.74 -13.68
N GLY A 37 0.26 2.58 -14.28
CA GLY A 37 -0.15 2.48 -15.66
C GLY A 37 -1.20 1.39 -15.90
N SER A 38 -1.57 1.26 -17.17
CA SER A 38 -2.55 0.31 -17.67
C SER A 38 -2.48 0.24 -19.19
N ASP A 39 -3.07 -0.80 -19.78
CA ASP A 39 -3.19 -0.95 -21.24
C ASP A 39 -3.97 0.19 -21.94
N ASN A 40 -4.61 1.08 -21.17
CA ASN A 40 -5.33 2.26 -21.69
C ASN A 40 -4.57 3.58 -21.48
N SER A 41 -3.44 3.55 -20.79
CA SER A 41 -2.61 4.73 -20.54
C SER A 41 -1.49 4.86 -21.58
N PHE A 42 -0.97 6.07 -21.78
CA PHE A 42 0.09 6.33 -22.75
C PHE A 42 1.34 5.50 -22.40
N ARG A 43 1.72 4.59 -23.31
CA ARG A 43 2.83 3.65 -23.11
C ARG A 43 2.78 2.86 -21.80
N GLY A 44 1.59 2.61 -21.28
CA GLY A 44 1.40 1.84 -20.06
C GLY A 44 1.12 0.37 -20.34
N VAL A 45 1.19 -0.45 -19.30
CA VAL A 45 0.80 -1.87 -19.33
C VAL A 45 0.09 -2.23 -18.04
N SER A 46 -0.97 -3.03 -18.14
CA SER A 46 -1.61 -3.56 -16.93
C SER A 46 -0.84 -4.75 -16.36
N VAL A 47 -0.72 -4.80 -15.04
CA VAL A 47 -0.27 -5.99 -14.34
C VAL A 47 -1.29 -7.13 -14.57
N PRO A 48 -0.85 -8.34 -14.94
CA PRO A 48 -1.73 -9.49 -14.98
C PRO A 48 -2.41 -9.72 -13.63
N VAL A 49 -3.71 -10.06 -13.64
CA VAL A 49 -4.47 -10.31 -12.41
C VAL A 49 -4.96 -11.78 -12.36
N PRO A 50 -4.41 -12.63 -11.47
CA PRO A 50 -3.30 -12.34 -10.56
C PRO A 50 -1.93 -12.27 -11.27
N ASP A 51 -0.95 -11.66 -10.61
CA ASP A 51 0.44 -11.60 -11.07
C ASP A 51 1.15 -12.95 -10.93
N VAL A 52 2.45 -12.99 -11.27
CA VAL A 52 3.29 -14.20 -11.16
C VAL A 52 3.43 -14.75 -9.74
N ASN A 53 3.13 -13.93 -8.72
CA ASN A 53 3.18 -14.28 -7.30
C ASN A 53 1.79 -14.60 -6.73
N GLY A 54 0.73 -14.51 -7.54
CA GLY A 54 -0.65 -14.73 -7.09
C GLY A 54 -1.34 -13.48 -6.52
N ASN A 55 -0.70 -12.31 -6.59
CA ASN A 55 -1.23 -11.07 -6.04
C ASN A 55 -2.16 -10.37 -7.03
N TYR A 56 -3.17 -9.69 -6.51
CA TYR A 56 -4.07 -8.85 -7.29
C TYR A 56 -3.64 -7.38 -7.24
N TRP A 57 -3.77 -6.71 -8.38
CA TRP A 57 -3.28 -5.36 -8.61
C TRP A 57 -4.38 -4.43 -9.10
N ASN A 58 -4.23 -3.15 -8.77
CA ASN A 58 -5.04 -2.08 -9.33
C ASN A 58 -4.17 -1.30 -10.31
N SER A 59 -4.19 -1.68 -11.59
CA SER A 59 -3.54 -0.94 -12.68
C SER A 59 -4.41 0.25 -13.09
N LEU A 60 -3.90 1.46 -12.90
CA LEU A 60 -4.65 2.69 -13.07
C LEU A 60 -4.12 3.47 -14.27
N THR A 61 -5.02 3.99 -15.10
CA THR A 61 -4.70 5.19 -15.89
C THR A 61 -4.74 6.40 -14.95
N PRO A 62 -3.64 7.11 -14.65
CA PRO A 62 -3.67 8.26 -13.75
C PRO A 62 -4.57 9.40 -14.26
N GLY A 63 -5.20 10.10 -13.33
CA GLY A 63 -6.09 11.25 -13.60
C GLY A 63 -7.54 11.03 -13.11
N PRO A 64 -8.26 9.99 -13.57
CA PRO A 64 -9.59 9.63 -13.08
C PRO A 64 -9.63 9.28 -11.58
N PHE A 65 -10.86 9.25 -11.04
CA PHE A 65 -11.14 8.73 -9.70
C PHE A 65 -11.44 7.24 -9.73
N PHE A 66 -10.80 6.47 -8.86
CA PHE A 66 -10.91 5.02 -8.77
C PHE A 66 -11.49 4.62 -7.40
N PRO A 67 -12.81 4.32 -7.31
CA PRO A 67 -13.43 3.83 -6.10
C PRO A 67 -13.18 2.33 -5.90
N ASN A 68 -13.30 1.88 -4.66
CA ASN A 68 -13.42 0.47 -4.28
C ASN A 68 -12.27 -0.40 -4.83
N LEU A 69 -11.03 0.02 -4.61
CA LEU A 69 -9.85 -0.75 -4.98
C LEU A 69 -9.91 -2.15 -4.37
N ILE A 70 -9.35 -3.14 -5.06
CA ILE A 70 -9.21 -4.49 -4.53
C ILE A 70 -7.91 -4.61 -3.73
N ASP A 71 -7.93 -5.45 -2.69
CA ASP A 71 -6.72 -5.84 -1.99
C ASP A 71 -5.99 -6.97 -2.72
N ILE A 72 -4.82 -7.34 -2.18
CA ILE A 72 -3.90 -8.33 -2.74
C ILE A 72 -4.53 -9.73 -2.90
N ASP A 73 -5.63 -10.00 -2.19
CA ASP A 73 -6.39 -11.26 -2.19
C ASP A 73 -7.67 -11.17 -3.03
N ASN A 74 -7.82 -10.13 -3.86
CA ASN A 74 -8.99 -9.83 -4.70
C ASN A 74 -10.27 -9.49 -3.92
N ILE A 75 -10.16 -8.92 -2.73
CA ILE A 75 -11.31 -8.46 -1.96
C ILE A 75 -11.52 -6.97 -2.17
N VAL A 76 -12.74 -6.60 -2.57
CA VAL A 76 -13.14 -5.20 -2.73
C VAL A 76 -13.06 -4.46 -1.39
N THR A 77 -12.39 -3.32 -1.39
CA THR A 77 -12.17 -2.49 -0.19
C THR A 77 -12.99 -1.19 -0.25
N THR A 78 -12.93 -0.39 0.82
CA THR A 78 -13.45 0.99 0.83
C THR A 78 -12.45 2.00 0.28
N ILE A 79 -11.22 1.57 -0.03
CA ILE A 79 -10.14 2.46 -0.43
C ILE A 79 -10.38 2.97 -1.84
N ALA A 80 -10.12 4.26 -2.03
CA ALA A 80 -10.21 4.91 -3.33
C ALA A 80 -9.00 5.82 -3.57
N ILE A 81 -8.68 6.05 -4.84
CA ILE A 81 -7.65 7.01 -5.27
C ILE A 81 -8.27 8.09 -6.15
N GLY A 82 -7.90 9.34 -5.91
CA GLY A 82 -8.27 10.49 -6.74
C GLY A 82 -7.14 11.48 -6.88
N PHE A 83 -6.95 12.06 -8.06
CA PHE A 83 -5.89 13.03 -8.34
C PHE A 83 -6.39 14.46 -8.19
N ASP A 84 -5.56 15.31 -7.56
CA ASP A 84 -5.83 16.74 -7.34
C ASP A 84 -5.06 17.64 -8.30
N THR A 85 -4.09 17.09 -9.03
CA THR A 85 -3.31 17.79 -10.06
C THR A 85 -3.29 16.97 -11.35
N PRO A 86 -3.06 17.62 -12.51
CA PRO A 86 -2.76 16.91 -13.74
C PRO A 86 -1.60 15.91 -13.55
N VAL A 87 -1.75 14.73 -14.13
CA VAL A 87 -0.80 13.63 -14.09
C VAL A 87 -0.90 12.86 -15.40
N GLY A 88 0.20 12.29 -15.86
CA GLY A 88 0.23 11.34 -16.97
C GLY A 88 1.05 10.12 -16.61
N THR A 89 0.94 9.09 -17.45
CA THR A 89 1.80 7.91 -17.44
C THR A 89 2.71 7.93 -18.66
N ASP A 90 3.92 7.42 -18.48
CA ASP A 90 4.79 6.97 -19.56
C ASP A 90 5.63 5.79 -19.01
N SER A 91 6.37 5.13 -19.89
CA SER A 91 7.37 4.10 -19.56
C SER A 91 8.73 4.39 -20.20
N PHE A 92 8.79 5.37 -21.10
CA PHE A 92 10.02 5.74 -21.77
C PHE A 92 11.02 6.33 -20.78
N ASN A 93 12.28 5.88 -20.87
CA ASN A 93 13.33 6.11 -19.88
C ASN A 93 13.05 5.48 -18.49
N GLY A 94 11.99 4.68 -18.32
CA GLY A 94 11.83 3.84 -17.15
C GLY A 94 12.89 2.72 -17.06
N PRO A 95 12.69 1.72 -16.19
CA PRO A 95 13.64 0.61 -16.04
C PRO A 95 13.89 -0.17 -17.34
N ALA A 96 12.90 -0.25 -18.22
CA ALA A 96 13.02 -0.86 -19.55
C ALA A 96 13.86 -0.04 -20.55
N GLY A 97 14.16 1.23 -20.23
CA GLY A 97 14.80 2.16 -21.17
C GLY A 97 13.80 2.72 -22.17
N ALA A 98 14.13 2.66 -23.46
CA ALA A 98 13.23 3.16 -24.50
C ALA A 98 12.07 2.16 -24.72
N THR A 99 10.84 2.66 -24.69
CA THR A 99 9.62 1.90 -25.00
C THR A 99 8.95 2.41 -26.26
N SER A 100 8.26 1.51 -26.95
CA SER A 100 7.55 1.80 -28.19
C SER A 100 6.32 2.68 -27.96
N PHE A 101 5.82 3.31 -29.02
CA PHE A 101 4.53 4.04 -29.03
C PHE A 101 3.58 3.34 -30.02
N PRO A 102 2.28 3.18 -29.71
CA PRO A 102 1.58 3.67 -28.52
C PRO A 102 1.88 2.91 -27.24
N ASP A 103 2.26 1.63 -27.35
CA ASP A 103 2.38 0.72 -26.21
C ASP A 103 3.74 0.01 -26.20
N PRO A 104 4.27 -0.36 -25.01
CA PRO A 104 5.46 -1.17 -24.92
C PRO A 104 5.24 -2.56 -25.52
N THR A 105 6.26 -3.10 -26.18
CA THR A 105 6.22 -4.47 -26.69
C THR A 105 6.43 -5.49 -25.56
N PRO A 106 6.02 -6.76 -25.73
CA PRO A 106 6.34 -7.81 -24.77
C PRO A 106 7.84 -7.97 -24.49
N ALA A 107 8.68 -7.69 -25.48
CA ALA A 107 10.13 -7.74 -25.32
C ALA A 107 10.65 -6.58 -24.46
N GLU A 108 10.06 -5.39 -24.57
CA GLU A 108 10.39 -4.22 -23.76
C GLU A 108 9.94 -4.42 -22.30
N ILE A 109 8.73 -4.95 -22.08
CA ILE A 109 8.25 -5.35 -20.74
C ILE A 109 9.17 -6.40 -20.12
N ALA A 110 9.57 -7.41 -20.90
CA ALA A 110 10.52 -8.42 -20.43
C ALA A 110 11.91 -7.85 -20.14
N ALA A 111 12.31 -6.75 -20.79
CA ALA A 111 13.57 -6.07 -20.59
C ALA A 111 13.58 -5.09 -19.40
N THR A 112 12.43 -4.85 -18.74
CA THR A 112 12.36 -4.10 -17.48
C THR A 112 13.34 -4.67 -16.46
N ASP A 113 14.37 -3.86 -16.16
CA ASP A 113 15.50 -4.26 -15.36
C ASP A 113 15.32 -3.87 -13.89
N ILE A 114 14.88 -4.80 -13.06
CA ILE A 114 14.66 -4.61 -11.62
C ILE A 114 15.18 -5.80 -10.83
N ASP A 115 15.52 -5.59 -9.56
CA ASP A 115 15.67 -6.67 -8.58
C ASP A 115 14.30 -6.95 -7.95
N ALA A 116 13.56 -7.89 -8.57
CA ALA A 116 12.23 -8.25 -8.11
C ALA A 116 12.21 -8.76 -6.65
N ALA A 117 13.26 -9.44 -6.21
CA ALA A 117 13.32 -9.96 -4.85
C ALA A 117 13.50 -8.84 -3.82
N ALA A 118 14.32 -7.83 -4.14
CA ALA A 118 14.52 -6.68 -3.27
C ALA A 118 13.25 -5.81 -3.14
N LEU A 119 12.46 -5.70 -4.20
CA LEU A 119 11.22 -4.91 -4.23
C LEU A 119 10.01 -5.62 -3.59
N GLY A 120 10.12 -6.90 -3.25
CA GLY A 120 9.04 -7.67 -2.64
C GLY A 120 7.81 -7.74 -3.55
N ASN A 121 6.63 -7.41 -3.02
CA ASN A 121 5.40 -7.39 -3.81
C ASN A 121 5.47 -6.41 -4.98
N LEU A 122 6.26 -5.34 -4.89
CA LEU A 122 6.40 -4.36 -5.98
C LEU A 122 7.35 -4.84 -7.10
N GLY A 123 7.97 -6.01 -6.94
CA GLY A 123 8.90 -6.61 -7.89
C GLY A 123 8.24 -7.23 -9.13
N VAL A 124 7.25 -6.57 -9.72
CA VAL A 124 6.53 -7.00 -10.93
C VAL A 124 6.89 -6.07 -12.08
N LYS A 125 7.26 -6.62 -13.23
CA LYS A 125 7.82 -5.83 -14.34
C LYS A 125 6.79 -4.87 -14.93
N GLU A 126 5.55 -5.30 -15.02
CA GLU A 126 4.42 -4.50 -15.51
C GLU A 126 4.14 -3.32 -14.56
N ALA A 127 4.22 -3.51 -13.25
CA ALA A 127 4.07 -2.42 -12.27
C ALA A 127 5.30 -1.50 -12.17
N ALA A 128 6.47 -1.97 -12.61
CA ALA A 128 7.73 -1.26 -12.50
C ALA A 128 8.08 -0.46 -13.76
N ILE A 129 7.59 -0.88 -14.92
CA ILE A 129 7.89 -0.21 -16.19
C ILE A 129 7.18 1.14 -16.31
N ASP A 130 5.96 1.22 -15.78
CA ASP A 130 5.12 2.42 -15.84
C ASP A 130 5.53 3.42 -14.77
N PHE A 131 5.41 4.72 -15.07
CA PHE A 131 5.54 5.78 -14.07
C PHE A 131 4.52 6.89 -14.27
N ALA A 132 3.97 7.37 -13.15
CA ALA A 132 3.23 8.62 -13.09
C ALA A 132 4.19 9.80 -12.89
N ALA A 133 3.93 10.88 -13.62
CA ALA A 133 4.58 12.17 -13.43
C ALA A 133 3.63 13.33 -13.77
N SER A 134 3.93 14.53 -13.26
CA SER A 134 3.23 15.75 -13.68
C SER A 134 3.50 16.02 -15.17
N PRO A 135 2.62 16.75 -15.89
CA PRO A 135 2.84 17.08 -17.30
C PRO A 135 4.02 18.05 -17.56
N GLY A 136 4.74 18.47 -16.53
CA GLY A 136 5.81 19.47 -16.62
C GLY A 136 5.29 20.91 -16.57
N GLY A 137 6.16 21.84 -16.21
CA GLY A 137 5.88 23.28 -16.23
C GLY A 137 6.41 24.00 -14.99
N ALA A 138 5.71 25.07 -14.60
CA ALA A 138 6.11 25.89 -13.44
C ALA A 138 5.88 25.22 -12.09
N ASN A 139 5.02 24.20 -12.02
CA ASN A 139 4.73 23.43 -10.82
C ASN A 139 4.63 21.95 -11.18
N ASN A 140 5.60 21.16 -10.69
CA ASN A 140 5.70 19.73 -10.97
C ASN A 140 5.20 18.85 -9.81
N ASN A 141 4.48 19.45 -8.85
CA ASN A 141 3.84 18.67 -7.80
C ASN A 141 2.76 17.78 -8.39
N THR A 142 2.93 16.46 -8.23
CA THR A 142 1.86 15.50 -8.50
C THR A 142 1.18 15.16 -7.19
N ARG A 143 -0.15 15.31 -7.14
CA ARG A 143 -0.95 15.23 -5.92
C ARG A 143 -2.13 14.29 -6.12
N PHE A 144 -2.31 13.40 -5.16
CA PHE A 144 -3.46 12.51 -5.10
C PHE A 144 -3.89 12.26 -3.66
N GLN A 145 -5.05 11.65 -3.53
CA GLN A 145 -5.69 11.31 -2.27
C GLN A 145 -5.83 9.80 -2.18
N ILE A 146 -5.62 9.26 -0.99
CA ILE A 146 -6.02 7.90 -0.62
C ILE A 146 -7.19 8.06 0.34
N GLN A 147 -8.39 7.72 -0.11
CA GLN A 147 -9.64 7.94 0.62
C GLN A 147 -10.22 6.64 1.17
N GLY A 148 -11.23 6.77 2.04
CA GLY A 148 -12.00 5.62 2.55
C GLY A 148 -11.23 4.77 3.55
N LEU A 149 -10.18 5.33 4.16
CA LEU A 149 -9.35 4.64 5.14
C LEU A 149 -10.17 4.36 6.42
N ASN A 150 -9.83 3.28 7.12
CA ASN A 150 -10.38 3.03 8.44
C ASN A 150 -9.59 3.84 9.50
N PRO A 151 -10.24 4.77 10.25
CA PRO A 151 -9.59 5.59 11.27
C PRO A 151 -9.07 4.83 12.50
N SER A 152 -9.45 3.56 12.67
CA SER A 152 -8.94 2.69 13.75
C SER A 152 -7.67 1.90 13.36
N LYS A 153 -7.03 2.26 12.25
CA LYS A 153 -5.82 1.61 11.73
C LYS A 153 -4.77 2.67 11.42
N THR A 154 -3.52 2.25 11.43
CA THR A 154 -2.43 3.00 10.80
C THR A 154 -2.06 2.35 9.48
N TYR A 155 -1.38 3.12 8.62
CA TYR A 155 -1.00 2.67 7.30
C TYR A 155 0.49 2.88 7.06
N THR A 156 1.05 2.00 6.23
CA THR A 156 2.38 2.15 5.66
C THR A 156 2.24 2.26 4.14
N LEU A 157 2.86 3.29 3.58
CA LEU A 157 3.12 3.44 2.16
C LEU A 157 4.52 2.92 1.86
N THR A 158 4.63 1.99 0.93
CA THR A 158 5.90 1.57 0.31
C THR A 158 5.84 1.94 -1.16
N LEU A 159 6.75 2.79 -1.60
CA LEU A 159 6.69 3.52 -2.87
C LEU A 159 7.91 3.17 -3.72
N PHE A 160 7.68 2.70 -4.94
CA PHE A 160 8.72 2.43 -5.93
C PHE A 160 8.69 3.51 -7.01
N GLY A 161 9.85 4.11 -7.27
CA GLY A 161 10.06 5.10 -8.33
C GLY A 161 11.37 4.82 -9.04
N SER A 162 11.36 4.83 -10.37
CA SER A 162 12.51 4.51 -11.18
C SER A 162 12.42 5.14 -12.56
N HIS A 163 13.38 6.00 -12.89
CA HIS A 163 13.41 6.75 -14.14
C HIS A 163 14.82 7.23 -14.46
N LYS A 164 15.27 7.00 -15.70
CA LYS A 164 16.57 7.42 -16.27
C LYS A 164 16.48 8.84 -16.79
N PHE A 165 17.62 9.53 -16.82
CA PHE A 165 17.75 10.87 -17.39
C PHE A 165 16.79 11.88 -16.77
N SER A 166 16.49 11.68 -15.48
CA SER A 166 15.73 12.61 -14.67
C SER A 166 16.55 13.87 -14.40
N ASP A 167 15.91 15.04 -14.47
CA ASP A 167 16.54 16.31 -14.06
C ASP A 167 16.86 16.34 -12.55
N ASN A 168 16.15 15.53 -11.76
CA ASN A 168 16.43 15.30 -10.36
C ASN A 168 16.66 13.82 -10.10
N ASP A 169 17.78 13.51 -9.45
CA ASP A 169 18.12 12.14 -9.07
C ASP A 169 17.13 11.55 -8.06
N THR A 170 16.48 12.42 -7.28
CA THR A 170 15.65 12.07 -6.13
C THR A 170 14.22 12.59 -6.29
N THR A 171 13.24 11.72 -6.06
CA THR A 171 11.84 12.09 -5.82
C THR A 171 11.57 12.15 -4.33
N VAL A 172 10.86 13.18 -3.87
CA VAL A 172 10.38 13.33 -2.49
C VAL A 172 8.89 13.01 -2.47
N TYR A 173 8.50 12.04 -1.66
CA TYR A 173 7.12 11.69 -1.38
C TYR A 173 6.72 12.26 -0.02
N SER A 174 5.60 12.96 0.03
CA SER A 174 5.14 13.66 1.23
C SER A 174 3.67 13.37 1.48
N VAL A 175 3.30 13.17 2.74
CA VAL A 175 1.93 12.98 3.19
C VAL A 175 1.48 14.17 4.01
N PHE A 176 0.28 14.68 3.77
CA PHE A 176 -0.29 15.86 4.40
C PHE A 176 -1.62 15.57 5.08
N THR A 177 -2.00 16.43 6.01
CA THR A 177 -3.27 16.32 6.74
C THR A 177 -4.48 16.85 5.97
N ASP A 178 -4.24 17.64 4.92
CA ASP A 178 -5.25 18.50 4.31
C ASP A 178 -5.08 18.63 2.79
N ASN A 179 -6.16 19.00 2.11
CA ASN A 179 -6.24 19.16 0.66
C ASN A 179 -5.53 20.41 0.12
N THR A 180 -4.96 21.26 0.99
CA THR A 180 -4.11 22.37 0.58
C THR A 180 -2.64 21.96 0.50
N TYR A 181 -2.30 20.76 0.99
CA TYR A 181 -0.95 20.20 0.99
C TYR A 181 0.05 21.11 1.72
N THR A 182 -0.35 21.65 2.88
CA THR A 182 0.47 22.59 3.66
C THR A 182 0.93 22.01 5.00
N THR A 183 0.11 21.18 5.66
CA THR A 183 0.46 20.56 6.94
C THR A 183 1.06 19.18 6.72
N LEU A 184 2.40 19.10 6.69
CA LEU A 184 3.14 17.85 6.49
C LEU A 184 2.96 16.90 7.69
N VAL A 185 2.61 15.65 7.41
CA VAL A 185 2.60 14.54 8.38
C VAL A 185 3.99 13.91 8.42
N ASP A 186 4.46 13.44 7.28
CA ASP A 186 5.75 12.77 7.14
C ASP A 186 6.18 12.75 5.66
N SER A 187 7.45 12.46 5.40
CA SER A 187 8.00 12.34 4.05
C SER A 187 9.13 11.32 3.95
N ALA A 188 9.35 10.83 2.74
CA ALA A 188 10.47 9.98 2.39
C ALA A 188 11.02 10.37 1.02
N SER A 189 12.32 10.15 0.83
CA SER A 189 13.00 10.43 -0.43
C SER A 189 13.49 9.13 -1.06
N LEU A 190 13.42 9.05 -2.38
CA LEU A 190 13.93 7.93 -3.16
C LEU A 190 14.78 8.45 -4.31
N ASN A 191 15.98 7.89 -4.45
CA ASN A 191 16.74 8.08 -5.67
C ASN A 191 16.08 7.25 -6.78
N VAL A 192 15.50 7.90 -7.80
CA VAL A 192 14.87 7.24 -8.94
C VAL A 192 15.89 6.84 -10.01
N GLN A 193 17.08 7.42 -9.92
CA GLN A 193 18.30 7.03 -10.61
C GLN A 193 19.49 7.14 -9.67
N THR A 194 20.61 6.52 -10.03
CA THR A 194 21.86 6.64 -9.30
C THR A 194 22.35 8.10 -9.39
N PRO A 195 22.62 8.76 -8.25
CA PRO A 195 23.04 10.15 -8.26
C PRO A 195 24.27 10.41 -9.14
N GLY A 196 24.17 11.38 -10.05
CA GLY A 196 25.22 11.70 -11.02
C GLY A 196 25.42 10.68 -12.16
N MET A 197 24.60 9.62 -12.24
CA MET A 197 24.64 8.62 -13.31
C MET A 197 23.24 8.43 -13.92
N PRO A 198 22.76 9.40 -14.73
CA PRO A 198 21.37 9.42 -15.20
C PRO A 198 20.94 8.20 -16.03
N TRP A 199 21.87 7.45 -16.61
CA TRP A 199 21.56 6.22 -17.36
C TRP A 199 21.33 4.99 -16.46
N LEU A 200 21.58 5.09 -15.15
CA LEU A 200 21.38 4.03 -14.17
C LEU A 200 20.15 4.33 -13.31
N HIS A 201 19.04 3.67 -13.61
CA HIS A 201 17.79 3.78 -12.86
C HIS A 201 17.84 3.04 -11.51
N ASN A 202 16.88 3.33 -10.63
CA ASN A 202 16.67 2.58 -9.40
C ASN A 202 16.15 1.16 -9.68
N ARG A 203 16.79 0.14 -9.12
CA ARG A 203 16.46 -1.27 -9.42
C ARG A 203 15.82 -2.00 -8.24
N ASP A 204 16.07 -1.55 -7.03
CA ASP A 204 15.99 -2.41 -5.84
C ASP A 204 15.61 -1.67 -4.55
N THR A 205 15.43 -0.34 -4.59
CA THR A 205 15.09 0.45 -3.41
C THR A 205 13.68 1.04 -3.48
N VAL A 206 13.07 1.22 -2.30
CA VAL A 206 11.74 1.81 -2.11
C VAL A 206 11.82 2.91 -1.05
N ALA A 207 10.96 3.92 -1.18
CA ALA A 207 10.68 4.85 -0.08
C ALA A 207 9.57 4.27 0.81
N THR A 208 9.67 4.46 2.12
CA THR A 208 8.63 3.99 3.06
C THR A 208 8.21 5.11 4.00
N ILE A 209 6.91 5.32 4.13
CA ILE A 209 6.30 6.25 5.10
C ILE A 209 5.33 5.43 5.95
N SER A 210 5.55 5.34 7.26
CA SER A 210 4.84 4.42 8.16
C SER A 210 4.07 5.14 9.26
N ASN A 211 3.22 4.40 9.96
CA ASN A 211 2.41 4.92 11.08
C ASN A 211 1.49 6.09 10.67
N LEU A 212 1.04 6.10 9.42
CA LEU A 212 0.13 7.11 8.91
C LEU A 212 -1.27 6.84 9.47
N ALA A 213 -1.73 7.70 10.37
CA ALA A 213 -3.12 7.72 10.78
C ALA A 213 -3.94 8.44 9.69
N PRO A 214 -5.15 7.94 9.35
CA PRO A 214 -6.07 8.68 8.50
C PRO A 214 -6.36 10.07 9.07
N GLN A 215 -6.50 11.04 8.19
CA GLN A 215 -6.71 12.43 8.57
C GLN A 215 -8.21 12.75 8.55
N ALA A 216 -8.59 14.03 8.59
CA ALA A 216 -9.99 14.41 8.47
C ALA A 216 -10.63 13.77 7.23
N SER A 217 -11.86 13.28 7.39
CA SER A 217 -12.61 12.52 6.35
C SER A 217 -12.00 11.17 5.96
N ASN A 218 -11.08 10.64 6.76
CA ASN A 218 -10.39 9.37 6.50
C ASN A 218 -9.58 9.35 5.20
N ILE A 219 -8.85 10.45 4.94
CA ILE A 219 -8.06 10.67 3.74
C ILE A 219 -6.58 10.82 4.12
N LEU A 220 -5.68 10.34 3.26
CA LEU A 220 -4.29 10.79 3.21
C LEU A 220 -4.07 11.59 1.93
N TYR A 221 -3.45 12.76 2.06
CA TYR A 221 -3.11 13.62 0.92
C TYR A 221 -1.65 13.40 0.57
N VAL A 222 -1.37 12.81 -0.59
CA VAL A 222 -0.02 12.41 -1.01
C VAL A 222 0.46 13.31 -2.14
N GLN A 223 1.69 13.81 -2.02
CA GLN A 223 2.39 14.55 -3.06
C GLN A 223 3.70 13.86 -3.41
N PHE A 224 4.10 13.92 -4.68
CA PHE A 224 5.47 13.67 -5.07
C PHE A 224 6.00 14.70 -6.07
N VAL A 225 7.28 15.00 -5.96
CA VAL A 225 8.00 15.98 -6.79
C VAL A 225 9.51 15.69 -6.74
N GLY A 226 10.26 16.07 -7.76
CA GLY A 226 11.72 16.04 -7.73
C GLY A 226 12.27 16.94 -6.62
N SER A 227 13.38 16.55 -5.99
CA SER A 227 13.95 17.24 -4.83
C SER A 227 14.34 18.70 -5.05
N GLN A 228 14.46 19.14 -6.31
CA GLN A 228 14.74 20.53 -6.68
C GLN A 228 13.55 21.19 -7.39
N GLY A 229 12.36 20.58 -7.33
CA GLY A 229 11.13 21.08 -7.95
C GLY A 229 10.89 20.65 -9.39
N ASN A 230 11.76 19.81 -9.98
CA ASN A 230 11.50 19.20 -11.29
C ASN A 230 10.52 18.02 -11.15
N LEU A 231 10.30 17.29 -12.24
CA LEU A 231 9.46 16.09 -12.24
C LEU A 231 9.93 15.10 -11.16
N GLY A 232 8.96 14.60 -10.39
CA GLY A 232 9.11 13.38 -9.59
C GLY A 232 8.43 12.22 -10.31
N TYR A 233 8.79 11.00 -9.94
CA TYR A 233 8.33 9.78 -10.61
C TYR A 233 7.86 8.76 -9.59
N LEU A 234 6.68 8.17 -9.82
CA LEU A 234 6.11 7.10 -9.01
C LEU A 234 5.60 5.99 -9.94
N ASN A 235 6.19 4.81 -9.83
CA ASN A 235 5.87 3.68 -10.71
C ASN A 235 4.74 2.85 -10.13
N SER A 236 4.90 2.43 -8.88
CA SER A 236 3.90 1.66 -8.16
C SER A 236 4.01 1.90 -6.66
N PHE A 237 2.96 1.54 -5.92
CA PHE A 237 3.01 1.56 -4.47
C PHE A 237 2.18 0.45 -3.83
N GLN A 238 2.57 0.14 -2.60
CA GLN A 238 1.84 -0.73 -1.69
C GLN A 238 1.31 0.09 -0.51
N LEU A 239 0.01 -0.02 -0.24
CA LEU A 239 -0.61 0.42 1.01
C LEU A 239 -0.80 -0.79 1.91
N THR A 240 -0.26 -0.75 3.12
CA THR A 240 -0.46 -1.81 4.13
C THR A 240 -1.18 -1.26 5.34
N ALA A 241 -2.36 -1.79 5.66
CA ALA A 241 -3.12 -1.41 6.83
C ALA A 241 -2.67 -2.23 8.04
N VAL A 242 -2.12 -1.57 9.06
CA VAL A 242 -1.66 -2.18 10.30
C VAL A 242 -2.76 -2.02 11.37
N PRO A 243 -3.27 -3.10 11.97
CA PRO A 243 -4.16 -3.00 13.11
C PRO A 243 -3.46 -2.25 14.26
N GLU A 244 -4.14 -1.30 14.90
CA GLU A 244 -3.53 -0.62 16.06
C GLU A 244 -3.19 -1.64 17.17
N PRO A 245 -2.02 -1.52 17.83
CA PRO A 245 -1.61 -2.43 18.90
C PRO A 245 -2.66 -2.59 20.01
N ALA A 246 -3.46 -1.55 20.28
CA ALA A 246 -4.52 -1.58 21.29
C ALA A 246 -5.64 -2.61 20.96
N ALA A 247 -5.93 -2.84 19.68
CA ALA A 247 -6.91 -3.85 19.26
C ALA A 247 -6.42 -5.29 19.57
N LEU A 248 -5.11 -5.53 19.50
CA LEU A 248 -4.49 -6.81 19.87
C LEU A 248 -4.55 -7.05 21.39
N PHE A 249 -4.34 -6.01 22.19
CA PHE A 249 -4.39 -6.11 23.66
C PHE A 249 -5.82 -6.29 24.22
N LEU A 250 -6.83 -5.66 23.62
CA LEU A 250 -8.22 -5.82 24.07
C LEU A 250 -8.74 -7.26 23.84
N MET A 251 -8.36 -7.87 22.72
CA MET A 251 -8.72 -9.26 22.39
C MET A 251 -8.05 -10.27 23.33
N ALA A 252 -6.80 -10.02 23.74
CA ALA A 252 -6.13 -10.84 24.76
C ALA A 252 -6.70 -10.63 26.17
N GLY A 253 -7.09 -9.39 26.53
CA GLY A 253 -7.65 -9.04 27.83
C GLY A 253 -9.04 -9.64 28.09
N CYS A 254 -9.89 -9.74 27.07
CA CYS A 254 -11.22 -10.35 27.18
C CYS A 254 -11.14 -11.88 27.45
N LEU A 255 -10.12 -12.58 26.95
CA LEU A 255 -9.89 -13.99 27.25
C LEU A 255 -9.36 -14.21 28.68
N GLY A 256 -8.58 -13.27 29.21
CA GLY A 256 -8.04 -13.32 30.57
C GLY A 256 -9.08 -13.11 31.67
N MET A 257 -10.08 -12.24 31.45
CA MET A 257 -11.09 -11.93 32.48
C MET A 257 -12.16 -13.02 32.68
N VAL A 258 -12.38 -13.91 31.70
CA VAL A 258 -13.30 -15.05 31.88
C VAL A 258 -12.69 -16.14 32.79
N ALA A 259 -11.36 -16.20 32.91
CA ALA A 259 -10.67 -17.19 33.75
C ALA A 259 -10.58 -16.80 35.24
N VAL A 260 -10.72 -15.52 35.60
CA VAL A 260 -10.43 -15.03 36.96
C VAL A 260 -11.68 -14.91 37.85
N VAL A 261 -12.90 -14.95 37.30
CA VAL A 261 -14.13 -14.78 38.09
C VAL A 261 -14.61 -16.06 38.80
N ARG A 262 -13.96 -17.22 38.61
CA ARG A 262 -14.34 -18.48 39.29
C ARG A 262 -13.29 -19.01 40.28
N ARG A 263 -12.85 -18.20 41.25
CA ARG A 263 -12.19 -18.70 42.48
C ARG A 263 -12.47 -17.81 43.69
N ARG A 264 -13.75 -17.69 44.09
CA ARG A 264 -14.13 -17.38 45.47
C ARG A 264 -15.49 -18.02 45.78
N SER A 265 -15.46 -19.17 46.44
CA SER A 265 -16.48 -19.75 47.34
C SER A 265 -15.93 -21.07 47.85
#